data_AF-A0A373LQA1-F1
#
_entry.id   AF-A0A373LQA1-F1
#
_cell.length_a   1.000
_cell.length_b   1.000
_cell.length_c   1.000
_cell.angle_alpha   90.00
_cell.angle_beta   90.00
_cell.angle_gamma   90.00
#
_symmetry.space_group_name_H-M   'P 1'
#
loop_
_entity.id
_entity.type
_entity.pdbx_description
1 polymer ?
#
loop_
_entity_poly.entity_id
_entity_poly.type
_entity_poly.pdbx_seq_one_letter_code
_entity_poly.pdbx_strand_id
1 'polypeptide(L)'
;MEIIRRETMKHITSFLLAVALLVSSITLMPSNNVKAARNAEQWKSSAIVSPEEGKLIGAGYIDVKWNNDLENVKSYSVYVDGALKKTVAPSGETMKVEFYTTAVKSHNAKITATLDDGTTVTTNTRTFYVTKKGVCVNEKDMGTVVDPASMNIGWYYNWGYRSFKDMGFKNKKFNNVEFVPMIWGDNPKSIEDRCTYANKKEYKYLLSYNEPDLTWESDQTPTAMINRWRETISYKGSLRLGSPATETFQINSDKWWTPFWNGLSASDKSNMTFIAVHAYQHYYNNKETALQYLHAIDEIYYKYRKPIWITEFAVADSGNKFSPSNSKHVAQVQEFMKIVLKGLNERSYVERYAWFDFNPKDDQTGASGIFDYDTGKLTKLGEIYANIGNPVGYNAKTYSTAYTTTQNTSLGTCVSAVPTTIYSLIGKKKTFSYSFKKVDRAAGYQLQYSLNKKFSTKKKYKTKYKNLSAKNTTTISGSVTKLQNNKRYYARARAYKVINGKKYYCKWSSVVTAKTKKVKVKKAKKTKKSKKTSKKK
;
A
#
# COMPACT_ATOMS: atom_id res chain seq x y z
N MET A 1 -9.09 -96.46 -47.21
CA MET A 1 -9.05 -95.19 -47.99
C MET A 1 -10.16 -94.28 -47.47
N GLU A 2 -10.05 -93.63 -46.33
CA GLU A 2 -8.85 -93.03 -45.73
C GLU A 2 -8.25 -92.02 -46.71
N ILE A 3 -8.10 -90.76 -46.26
CA ILE A 3 -7.67 -89.58 -47.03
C ILE A 3 -8.82 -88.72 -47.62
N ILE A 4 -9.93 -88.56 -46.89
CA ILE A 4 -10.76 -87.32 -46.95
C ILE A 4 -11.15 -86.92 -45.52
N ARG A 5 -10.18 -86.93 -44.60
CA ARG A 5 -10.39 -86.62 -43.17
C ARG A 5 -9.24 -85.86 -42.51
N ARG A 6 -8.35 -85.23 -43.28
CA ARG A 6 -7.14 -84.57 -42.73
C ARG A 6 -6.88 -83.11 -43.07
N GLU A 7 -7.65 -82.46 -43.95
CA GLU A 7 -7.43 -81.02 -44.23
C GLU A 7 -8.50 -80.06 -43.70
N THR A 8 -9.75 -80.49 -43.53
CA THR A 8 -10.80 -79.67 -42.90
C THR A 8 -10.69 -79.55 -41.37
N MET A 9 -9.87 -80.37 -40.71
CA MET A 9 -9.63 -80.29 -39.26
C MET A 9 -8.48 -79.36 -38.83
N LYS A 10 -7.68 -78.83 -39.77
CA LYS A 10 -6.59 -77.89 -39.45
C LYS A 10 -7.00 -76.42 -39.56
N HIS A 11 -8.14 -76.10 -40.17
CA HIS A 11 -8.62 -74.71 -40.26
C HIS A 11 -9.74 -74.39 -39.26
N ILE A 12 -10.37 -75.40 -38.66
CA ILE A 12 -11.35 -75.21 -37.58
C ILE A 12 -10.65 -75.06 -36.22
N THR A 13 -9.46 -75.66 -36.02
CA THR A 13 -8.69 -75.53 -34.77
C THR A 13 -7.92 -74.23 -34.65
N SER A 14 -7.45 -73.63 -35.75
CA SER A 14 -6.79 -72.31 -35.71
C SER A 14 -7.78 -71.13 -35.58
N PHE A 15 -9.04 -71.30 -35.98
CA PHE A 15 -10.07 -70.27 -35.74
C PHE A 15 -10.63 -70.33 -34.31
N LEU A 16 -10.72 -71.52 -33.71
CA LEU A 16 -11.10 -71.66 -32.30
C LEU A 16 -10.01 -71.18 -31.33
N LEU A 17 -8.72 -71.21 -31.70
CA LEU A 17 -7.65 -70.62 -30.88
C LEU A 17 -7.58 -69.08 -31.00
N ALA A 18 -7.94 -68.52 -32.16
CA ALA A 18 -8.00 -67.06 -32.34
C ALA A 18 -9.25 -66.44 -31.67
N VAL A 19 -10.36 -67.17 -31.60
CA VAL A 19 -11.58 -66.73 -30.90
C VAL A 19 -11.51 -67.01 -29.39
N ALA A 20 -10.75 -68.01 -28.93
CA ALA A 20 -10.48 -68.21 -27.50
C ALA A 20 -9.49 -67.18 -26.89
N LEU A 21 -8.69 -66.49 -27.71
CA LEU A 21 -7.86 -65.36 -27.28
C LEU A 21 -8.60 -64.00 -27.31
N LEU A 22 -9.81 -63.96 -27.84
CA LEU A 22 -10.69 -62.78 -27.87
C LEU A 22 -11.78 -62.78 -26.79
N VAL A 23 -11.84 -63.83 -25.96
CA VAL A 23 -12.67 -63.89 -24.74
C VAL A 23 -11.80 -64.29 -23.54
N SER A 24 -10.66 -63.62 -23.39
CA SER A 24 -10.13 -63.27 -22.08
C SER A 24 -10.04 -61.75 -22.00
N SER A 25 -11.18 -61.09 -22.21
CA SER A 25 -11.53 -59.99 -21.33
C SER A 25 -11.53 -60.56 -19.92
N ILE A 26 -10.33 -60.64 -19.34
CA ILE A 26 -10.16 -60.26 -17.96
C ILE A 26 -10.82 -58.89 -17.91
N THR A 27 -12.10 -58.88 -17.55
CA THR A 27 -12.68 -57.80 -16.79
C THR A 27 -11.76 -57.69 -15.59
N LEU A 28 -10.68 -56.93 -15.76
CA LEU A 28 -10.03 -56.21 -14.69
C LEU A 28 -11.12 -55.23 -14.27
N MET A 29 -12.12 -55.75 -13.55
CA MET A 29 -12.77 -55.04 -12.47
C MET A 29 -11.61 -54.33 -11.80
N PRO A 30 -11.52 -53.00 -11.88
CA PRO A 30 -10.40 -52.33 -11.27
C PRO A 30 -10.46 -52.75 -9.81
N SER A 31 -9.43 -53.45 -9.34
CA SER A 31 -9.36 -53.82 -7.94
C SER A 31 -9.56 -52.53 -7.14
N ASN A 32 -10.16 -52.61 -5.94
CA ASN A 32 -10.39 -51.42 -5.12
C ASN A 32 -9.11 -50.57 -4.97
N ASN A 33 -7.94 -51.22 -4.99
CA ASN A 33 -6.63 -50.59 -4.98
C ASN A 33 -6.34 -49.74 -6.24
N VAL A 34 -6.74 -50.16 -7.44
CA VAL A 34 -6.56 -49.39 -8.69
C VAL A 34 -7.54 -48.20 -8.74
N LYS A 35 -8.78 -48.36 -8.25
CA LYS A 35 -9.73 -47.24 -8.11
C LYS A 35 -9.24 -46.21 -7.09
N ALA A 36 -8.81 -46.66 -5.91
CA ALA A 36 -8.26 -45.80 -4.86
C ALA A 36 -7.00 -45.04 -5.33
N ALA A 37 -6.10 -45.72 -6.04
CA ALA A 37 -4.90 -45.07 -6.61
C ALA A 37 -5.26 -44.03 -7.69
N ARG A 38 -6.22 -44.32 -8.57
CA ARG A 38 -6.73 -43.35 -9.57
C ARG A 38 -7.41 -42.15 -8.91
N ASN A 39 -8.22 -42.38 -7.87
CA ASN A 39 -8.85 -41.32 -7.09
C ASN A 39 -7.81 -40.43 -6.41
N ALA A 40 -6.73 -41.00 -5.86
CA ALA A 40 -5.63 -40.25 -5.27
C ALA A 40 -4.88 -39.40 -6.30
N GLU A 41 -4.49 -39.95 -7.46
CA GLU A 41 -3.80 -39.17 -8.51
C GLU A 41 -4.67 -38.06 -9.09
N GLN A 42 -5.95 -38.32 -9.32
CA GLN A 42 -6.90 -37.29 -9.73
C GLN A 42 -6.96 -36.18 -8.67
N TRP A 43 -7.16 -36.56 -7.40
CA TRP A 43 -7.20 -35.61 -6.29
C TRP A 43 -5.95 -34.74 -6.22
N LYS A 44 -4.75 -35.32 -6.41
CA LYS A 44 -3.50 -34.54 -6.41
C LYS A 44 -3.51 -33.39 -7.41
N SER A 45 -4.14 -33.59 -8.57
CA SER A 45 -4.19 -32.61 -9.66
C SER A 45 -5.32 -31.59 -9.52
N SER A 46 -6.47 -31.99 -8.95
CA SER A 46 -7.70 -31.19 -8.98
C SER A 46 -8.15 -30.64 -7.62
N ALA A 47 -7.59 -31.12 -6.51
CA ALA A 47 -8.10 -30.79 -5.18
C ALA A 47 -8.09 -29.29 -4.89
N ILE A 48 -6.98 -28.59 -5.11
CA ILE A 48 -6.89 -27.15 -4.85
C ILE A 48 -7.68 -26.40 -5.92
N VAL A 49 -8.76 -25.73 -5.51
CA VAL A 49 -9.66 -24.96 -6.38
C VAL A 49 -9.41 -23.45 -6.30
N SER A 50 -8.77 -22.96 -5.23
CA SER A 50 -8.41 -21.55 -5.09
C SER A 50 -7.12 -21.37 -4.28
N PRO A 51 -6.21 -20.46 -4.67
CA PRO A 51 -6.23 -19.71 -5.93
C PRO A 51 -6.07 -20.63 -7.16
N GLU A 52 -6.63 -20.21 -8.30
CA GLU A 52 -6.44 -20.91 -9.58
C GLU A 52 -4.96 -20.92 -10.01
N GLU A 53 -4.55 -21.90 -10.82
CA GLU A 53 -3.16 -21.99 -11.31
C GLU A 53 -2.82 -20.74 -12.14
N GLY A 54 -1.67 -20.13 -11.86
CA GLY A 54 -1.18 -18.96 -12.56
C GLY A 54 -1.97 -17.67 -12.30
N LYS A 55 -2.96 -17.69 -11.40
CA LYS A 55 -3.84 -16.53 -11.16
C LYS A 55 -3.10 -15.39 -10.48
N LEU A 56 -3.33 -14.17 -10.95
CA LEU A 56 -2.95 -12.94 -10.24
C LEU A 56 -4.08 -12.51 -9.30
N ILE A 57 -3.76 -12.30 -8.02
CA ILE A 57 -4.72 -11.89 -6.99
C ILE A 57 -4.19 -10.72 -6.15
N GLY A 58 -5.11 -9.98 -5.51
CA GLY A 58 -4.78 -8.91 -4.59
C GLY A 58 -4.08 -9.42 -3.32
N ALA A 59 -3.06 -8.70 -2.86
CA ALA A 59 -2.40 -8.93 -1.58
C ALA A 59 -3.37 -8.79 -0.39
N GLY A 60 -2.98 -9.35 0.75
CA GLY A 60 -3.76 -9.40 1.97
C GLY A 60 -3.98 -10.84 2.44
N TYR A 61 -5.16 -11.09 2.98
CA TYR A 61 -5.66 -12.41 3.34
C TYR A 61 -6.16 -13.17 2.10
N ILE A 62 -5.65 -14.38 1.92
CA ILE A 62 -5.90 -15.26 0.78
C ILE A 62 -6.31 -16.63 1.30
N ASP A 63 -7.37 -17.20 0.71
CA ASP A 63 -7.82 -18.55 1.03
C ASP A 63 -7.17 -19.55 0.09
N VAL A 64 -6.53 -20.58 0.66
CA VAL A 64 -6.29 -21.85 -0.05
C VAL A 64 -7.53 -22.71 0.15
N LYS A 65 -8.32 -22.90 -0.91
CA LYS A 65 -9.55 -23.72 -0.91
C LYS A 65 -9.31 -25.03 -1.65
N TRP A 66 -9.88 -26.12 -1.15
CA TRP A 66 -9.80 -27.42 -1.80
C TRP A 66 -11.07 -28.25 -1.62
N ASN A 67 -11.32 -29.16 -2.55
CA ASN A 67 -12.38 -30.15 -2.45
C ASN A 67 -12.01 -31.23 -1.44
N ASN A 68 -12.94 -31.54 -0.55
CA ASN A 68 -12.82 -32.59 0.46
C ASN A 68 -13.49 -33.89 -0.04
N ASP A 69 -13.03 -34.37 -1.19
CA ASP A 69 -13.54 -35.53 -1.92
C ASP A 69 -12.58 -36.73 -1.89
N LEU A 70 -11.48 -36.64 -1.12
CA LEU A 70 -10.60 -37.78 -0.85
C LEU A 70 -11.13 -38.58 0.35
N GLU A 71 -11.28 -39.89 0.17
CA GLU A 71 -11.81 -40.81 1.20
C GLU A 71 -10.79 -41.12 2.30
N ASN A 72 -11.28 -41.49 3.49
CA ASN A 72 -10.49 -41.96 4.64
C ASN A 72 -9.40 -40.99 5.10
N VAL A 73 -9.63 -39.68 4.94
CA VAL A 73 -8.69 -38.65 5.37
C VAL A 73 -8.87 -38.38 6.86
N LYS A 74 -7.79 -38.54 7.64
CA LYS A 74 -7.73 -38.15 9.05
C LYS A 74 -7.53 -36.65 9.23
N SER A 75 -6.65 -36.05 8.42
CA SER A 75 -6.36 -34.62 8.47
C SER A 75 -5.72 -34.08 7.19
N TYR A 76 -5.81 -32.77 6.99
CA TYR A 76 -5.12 -32.03 5.94
C TYR A 76 -4.13 -31.04 6.54
N SER A 77 -2.88 -31.08 6.08
CA SER A 77 -1.86 -30.08 6.35
C SER A 77 -1.67 -29.17 5.15
N VAL A 78 -1.93 -27.88 5.32
CA VAL A 78 -1.85 -26.87 4.25
C VAL A 78 -0.53 -26.12 4.34
N TYR A 79 0.23 -26.11 3.25
CA TYR A 79 1.52 -25.46 3.12
C TYR A 79 1.44 -24.32 2.10
N VAL A 80 2.05 -23.19 2.42
CA VAL A 80 2.29 -22.09 1.46
C VAL A 80 3.75 -21.69 1.53
N ASP A 81 4.41 -21.66 0.38
CA ASP A 81 5.86 -21.43 0.23
C ASP A 81 6.70 -22.40 1.08
N GLY A 82 6.27 -23.65 1.17
CA GLY A 82 6.92 -24.70 1.97
C GLY A 82 6.67 -24.58 3.48
N ALA A 83 6.07 -23.49 3.97
CA ALA A 83 5.75 -23.32 5.39
C ALA A 83 4.35 -23.86 5.70
N LEU A 84 4.24 -24.73 6.70
CA LEU A 84 2.96 -25.19 7.25
C LEU A 84 2.17 -23.99 7.77
N LYS A 85 0.93 -23.84 7.29
CA LYS A 85 -0.01 -22.80 7.74
C LYS A 85 -0.96 -23.33 8.78
N LYS A 86 -1.55 -24.49 8.53
CA LYS A 86 -2.50 -25.13 9.46
C LYS A 86 -2.68 -26.61 9.14
N THR A 87 -2.96 -27.40 10.17
CA THR A 87 -3.52 -28.74 10.04
C THR A 87 -4.97 -28.73 10.51
N VAL A 88 -5.87 -29.32 9.73
CA VAL A 88 -7.32 -29.34 9.99
C VAL A 88 -7.90 -30.74 9.78
N ALA A 89 -8.92 -31.10 10.55
CA ALA A 89 -9.73 -32.29 10.29
C ALA A 89 -10.66 -32.04 9.08
N PRO A 90 -11.02 -33.07 8.30
CA PRO A 90 -11.98 -32.93 7.19
C PRO A 90 -13.35 -32.46 7.69
N SER A 91 -13.99 -31.53 6.97
CA SER A 91 -15.38 -31.13 7.23
C SER A 91 -16.03 -30.47 6.01
N GLY A 92 -17.29 -30.82 5.75
CA GLY A 92 -18.02 -30.30 4.58
C GLY A 92 -17.40 -30.71 3.23
N GLU A 93 -17.96 -30.17 2.14
CA GLU A 93 -17.54 -30.51 0.78
C GLU A 93 -16.32 -29.70 0.31
N THR A 94 -16.22 -28.44 0.73
CA THR A 94 -15.10 -27.56 0.40
C THR A 94 -14.45 -27.04 1.67
N MET A 95 -13.14 -27.24 1.75
CA MET A 95 -12.32 -26.81 2.86
C MET A 95 -11.56 -25.53 2.52
N LYS A 96 -11.15 -24.77 3.54
CA LYS A 96 -10.30 -23.60 3.37
C LYS A 96 -9.35 -23.35 4.53
N VAL A 97 -8.14 -22.90 4.21
CA VAL A 97 -7.18 -22.32 5.16
C VAL A 97 -6.72 -20.99 4.62
N GLU A 98 -6.82 -19.97 5.46
CA GLU A 98 -6.42 -18.62 5.10
C GLU A 98 -4.98 -18.33 5.55
N PHE A 99 -4.25 -17.55 4.77
CA PHE A 99 -2.97 -16.98 5.14
C PHE A 99 -2.88 -15.51 4.70
N TYR A 100 -1.91 -14.78 5.25
CA TYR A 100 -1.70 -13.36 4.96
C TYR A 100 -0.36 -13.11 4.25
N THR A 101 -0.35 -12.28 3.20
CA THR A 101 0.89 -11.83 2.52
C THR A 101 0.68 -10.48 1.84
N THR A 102 1.73 -9.65 1.87
CA THR A 102 1.84 -8.43 1.04
C THR A 102 3.00 -8.52 0.04
N ALA A 103 3.66 -9.68 -0.03
CA ALA A 103 4.81 -9.88 -0.89
C ALA A 103 4.36 -9.98 -2.36
N VAL A 104 4.87 -9.08 -3.20
CA VAL A 104 4.61 -9.11 -4.65
C VAL A 104 5.54 -10.15 -5.29
N LYS A 105 5.10 -11.41 -5.29
CA LYS A 105 5.84 -12.54 -5.84
C LYS A 105 4.89 -13.69 -6.22
N SER A 106 5.46 -14.74 -6.80
CA SER A 106 4.82 -16.05 -6.88
C SER A 106 4.71 -16.68 -5.49
N HIS A 107 3.64 -17.43 -5.27
CA HIS A 107 3.38 -18.22 -4.09
C HIS A 107 2.98 -19.64 -4.50
N ASN A 108 3.38 -20.63 -3.69
CA ASN A 108 3.16 -22.04 -3.98
C ASN A 108 2.33 -22.68 -2.85
N ALA A 109 1.13 -23.16 -3.17
CA ALA A 109 0.28 -23.91 -2.24
C ALA A 109 0.39 -25.42 -2.48
N LYS A 110 0.43 -26.19 -1.38
CA LYS A 110 0.34 -27.66 -1.36
C LYS A 110 -0.50 -28.11 -0.19
N ILE A 111 -1.21 -29.23 -0.36
CA ILE A 111 -1.96 -29.86 0.71
C ILE A 111 -1.53 -31.31 0.82
N THR A 112 -1.20 -31.72 2.05
CA THR A 112 -0.92 -33.11 2.38
C THR A 112 -2.08 -33.66 3.19
N ALA A 113 -2.82 -34.61 2.62
CA ALA A 113 -3.79 -35.41 3.34
C ALA A 113 -3.07 -36.55 4.06
N THR A 114 -3.33 -36.72 5.34
CA THR A 114 -2.95 -37.93 6.11
C THR A 114 -4.18 -38.81 6.21
N LEU A 115 -4.07 -40.05 5.75
CA LEU A 115 -5.15 -41.02 5.77
C LEU A 115 -5.25 -41.71 7.14
N ASP A 116 -6.37 -42.41 7.38
CA ASP A 116 -6.62 -43.13 8.64
C ASP A 116 -5.60 -44.24 8.92
N ASP A 117 -5.03 -44.83 7.86
CA ASP A 117 -3.95 -45.83 7.95
C ASP A 117 -2.54 -45.24 8.18
N GLY A 118 -2.44 -43.91 8.27
CA GLY A 118 -1.19 -43.17 8.49
C GLY A 118 -0.40 -42.86 7.21
N THR A 119 -0.82 -43.32 6.04
CA THR A 119 -0.21 -42.93 4.76
C THR A 119 -0.57 -41.49 4.39
N THR A 120 0.14 -40.92 3.41
CA THR A 120 -0.09 -39.54 2.98
C THR A 120 -0.25 -39.40 1.48
N VAL A 121 -1.12 -38.47 1.07
CA VAL A 121 -1.33 -38.07 -0.32
C VAL A 121 -1.12 -36.56 -0.39
N THR A 122 -0.18 -36.10 -1.23
CA THR A 122 0.14 -34.68 -1.37
C THR A 122 -0.23 -34.17 -2.75
N THR A 123 -0.92 -33.03 -2.82
CA THR A 123 -1.31 -32.39 -4.07
C THR A 123 -0.10 -31.98 -4.91
N ASN A 124 -0.33 -31.80 -6.20
CA ASN A 124 0.55 -31.02 -7.05
C ASN A 124 0.70 -29.59 -6.48
N THR A 125 1.83 -28.95 -6.78
CA THR A 125 2.04 -27.55 -6.42
C THR A 125 1.04 -26.69 -7.19
N ARG A 126 0.25 -25.89 -6.48
CA ARG A 126 -0.57 -24.81 -7.06
C ARG A 126 0.21 -23.51 -7.01
N THR A 127 0.62 -22.98 -8.15
CA THR A 127 1.33 -21.70 -8.23
C THR A 127 0.35 -20.58 -8.51
N PHE A 128 0.44 -19.48 -7.78
CA PHE A 128 -0.32 -18.25 -8.03
C PHE A 128 0.54 -17.03 -7.73
N TYR A 129 0.04 -15.86 -8.08
CA TYR A 129 0.79 -14.61 -8.07
C TYR A 129 0.06 -13.55 -7.27
N VAL A 130 0.80 -12.80 -6.46
CA VAL A 130 0.22 -11.74 -5.64
C VAL A 130 0.70 -10.38 -6.12
N THR A 131 -0.23 -9.43 -6.25
CA THR A 131 0.05 -8.01 -6.50
C THR A 131 -0.71 -7.12 -5.52
N LYS A 132 -0.20 -5.92 -5.26
CA LYS A 132 -0.92 -4.88 -4.52
C LYS A 132 -1.82 -4.02 -5.41
N LYS A 133 -1.59 -4.08 -6.73
CA LYS A 133 -2.15 -3.19 -7.73
C LYS A 133 -3.63 -3.48 -7.99
N GLY A 134 -4.44 -2.45 -7.84
CA GLY A 134 -5.88 -2.46 -8.14
C GLY A 134 -6.31 -1.33 -9.05
N VAL A 135 -7.61 -1.18 -9.25
CA VAL A 135 -8.18 -0.05 -9.99
C VAL A 135 -9.51 0.37 -9.38
N CYS A 136 -9.80 1.67 -9.36
CA CYS A 136 -11.11 2.21 -9.01
C CYS A 136 -11.81 2.65 -10.31
N VAL A 137 -13.00 2.11 -10.58
CA VAL A 137 -13.73 2.38 -11.82
C VAL A 137 -15.23 2.43 -11.59
N ASN A 138 -15.89 3.48 -12.07
CA ASN A 138 -17.33 3.61 -11.94
C ASN A 138 -18.03 2.90 -13.11
N GLU A 139 -19.35 2.77 -13.01
CA GLU A 139 -20.20 2.19 -14.06
C GLU A 139 -20.58 3.17 -15.19
N LYS A 140 -20.43 4.47 -14.94
CA LYS A 140 -20.85 5.54 -15.86
C LYS A 140 -19.96 5.62 -17.10
N ASP A 141 -18.65 5.68 -16.90
CA ASP A 141 -17.66 5.90 -17.96
C ASP A 141 -16.39 5.05 -17.78
N MET A 142 -15.73 5.14 -16.62
CA MET A 142 -14.42 4.53 -16.38
C MET A 142 -14.40 3.01 -16.65
N GLY A 143 -15.39 2.29 -16.14
CA GLY A 143 -15.46 0.83 -16.24
C GLY A 143 -15.97 0.33 -17.58
N THR A 144 -16.45 1.20 -18.48
CA THR A 144 -17.29 0.79 -19.62
C THR A 144 -16.58 -0.03 -20.69
N VAL A 145 -15.29 0.24 -20.93
CA VAL A 145 -14.50 -0.39 -22.01
C VAL A 145 -13.11 -0.87 -21.57
N VAL A 146 -12.56 -0.30 -20.50
CA VAL A 146 -11.22 -0.61 -19.98
C VAL A 146 -11.06 -2.10 -19.70
N ASP A 147 -9.87 -2.61 -20.00
CA ASP A 147 -9.51 -4.00 -19.70
C ASP A 147 -8.60 -4.06 -18.45
N PRO A 148 -9.05 -4.60 -17.31
CA PRO A 148 -8.18 -4.78 -16.14
C PRO A 148 -6.97 -5.68 -16.43
N ALA A 149 -7.05 -6.60 -17.39
CA ALA A 149 -5.91 -7.43 -17.78
C ALA A 149 -4.81 -6.61 -18.48
N SER A 150 -5.17 -5.52 -19.17
CA SER A 150 -4.19 -4.64 -19.83
C SER A 150 -3.23 -3.97 -18.83
N MET A 151 -3.64 -3.83 -17.57
CA MET A 151 -2.83 -3.22 -16.49
C MET A 151 -2.35 -4.22 -15.43
N ASN A 152 -2.60 -5.53 -15.61
CA ASN A 152 -2.29 -6.57 -14.62
C ASN A 152 -2.95 -6.31 -13.25
N ILE A 153 -4.25 -5.99 -13.25
CA ILE A 153 -5.01 -5.65 -12.05
C ILE A 153 -5.36 -6.90 -11.23
N GLY A 154 -5.03 -6.89 -9.93
CA GLY A 154 -5.36 -7.98 -9.00
C GLY A 154 -6.71 -7.84 -8.30
N TRP A 155 -7.22 -6.61 -8.18
CA TRP A 155 -8.49 -6.30 -7.50
C TRP A 155 -9.08 -4.98 -7.99
N TYR A 156 -10.38 -4.75 -7.81
CA TYR A 156 -11.03 -3.49 -8.12
C TYR A 156 -12.17 -3.15 -7.15
N TYR A 157 -12.56 -1.88 -7.11
CA TYR A 157 -13.81 -1.43 -6.52
C TYR A 157 -14.45 -0.36 -7.42
N ASN A 158 -15.74 -0.06 -7.17
CA ASN A 158 -16.55 0.82 -8.02
C ASN A 158 -17.40 1.81 -7.22
N TRP A 159 -17.01 2.09 -5.96
CA TRP A 159 -17.79 2.86 -4.98
C TRP A 159 -19.17 2.27 -4.61
N GLY A 160 -19.56 1.14 -5.22
CA GLY A 160 -20.79 0.42 -4.92
C GLY A 160 -20.57 -0.82 -4.05
N TYR A 161 -21.67 -1.44 -3.63
CA TYR A 161 -21.66 -2.70 -2.86
C TYR A 161 -21.79 -3.95 -3.74
N ARG A 162 -21.99 -3.79 -5.06
CA ARG A 162 -22.15 -4.89 -6.02
C ARG A 162 -21.05 -4.86 -7.08
N SER A 163 -20.50 -6.04 -7.38
CA SER A 163 -19.55 -6.19 -8.48
C SER A 163 -20.20 -5.90 -9.84
N PHE A 164 -19.40 -5.55 -10.85
CA PHE A 164 -19.88 -5.44 -12.24
C PHE A 164 -20.51 -6.73 -12.75
N LYS A 165 -19.96 -7.89 -12.35
CA LYS A 165 -20.54 -9.20 -12.67
C LYS A 165 -21.96 -9.32 -12.12
N ASP A 166 -22.14 -9.00 -10.84
CA ASP A 166 -23.41 -9.15 -10.16
C ASP A 166 -24.48 -8.14 -10.60
N MET A 167 -24.07 -7.00 -11.14
CA MET A 167 -24.97 -6.01 -11.74
C MET A 167 -25.33 -6.34 -13.19
N GLY A 168 -24.76 -7.39 -13.78
CA GLY A 168 -24.94 -7.69 -15.19
C GLY A 168 -24.30 -6.65 -16.12
N PHE A 169 -23.35 -5.87 -15.63
CA PHE A 169 -22.72 -4.75 -16.35
C PHE A 169 -22.13 -5.17 -17.70
N LYS A 170 -22.17 -4.29 -18.70
CA LYS A 170 -21.79 -4.60 -20.08
C LYS A 170 -20.35 -5.10 -20.23
N ASN A 171 -19.41 -4.51 -19.48
CA ASN A 171 -18.02 -4.90 -19.54
C ASN A 171 -17.75 -6.16 -18.69
N LYS A 172 -17.73 -7.32 -19.34
CA LYS A 172 -17.49 -8.62 -18.69
C LYS A 172 -16.03 -8.89 -18.32
N LYS A 173 -15.08 -8.01 -18.70
CA LYS A 173 -13.64 -8.20 -18.44
C LYS A 173 -13.29 -8.19 -16.94
N PHE A 174 -14.16 -7.64 -16.10
CA PHE A 174 -14.03 -7.65 -14.64
C PHE A 174 -14.56 -8.90 -13.94
N ASN A 175 -15.23 -9.83 -14.65
CA ASN A 175 -15.91 -10.98 -14.04
C ASN A 175 -14.99 -11.90 -13.23
N ASN A 176 -13.70 -11.91 -13.57
CA ASN A 176 -12.68 -12.77 -12.96
C ASN A 176 -11.63 -11.96 -12.17
N VAL A 177 -11.93 -10.70 -11.83
CA VAL A 177 -11.09 -9.84 -10.99
C VAL A 177 -11.73 -9.74 -9.61
N GLU A 178 -10.93 -9.77 -8.55
CA GLU A 178 -11.44 -9.63 -7.18
C GLU A 178 -12.16 -8.29 -7.01
N PHE A 179 -13.43 -8.34 -6.61
CA PHE A 179 -14.21 -7.14 -6.30
C PHE A 179 -14.19 -6.87 -4.79
N VAL A 180 -14.01 -5.60 -4.42
CA VAL A 180 -14.16 -5.12 -3.04
C VAL A 180 -15.38 -4.19 -2.95
N PRO A 181 -16.43 -4.57 -2.20
CA PRO A 181 -17.59 -3.70 -1.99
C PRO A 181 -17.25 -2.48 -1.15
N MET A 182 -18.06 -1.44 -1.31
CA MET A 182 -18.00 -0.22 -0.50
C MET A 182 -19.39 0.15 0.04
N ILE A 183 -19.42 0.60 1.30
CA ILE A 183 -20.49 1.41 1.84
C ILE A 183 -20.07 2.86 1.62
N TRP A 184 -20.42 3.45 0.47
CA TRP A 184 -19.97 4.81 0.13
C TRP A 184 -20.47 5.85 1.14
N GLY A 185 -21.73 5.75 1.53
CA GLY A 185 -22.36 6.63 2.49
C GLY A 185 -23.74 6.13 2.92
N ASP A 186 -24.52 7.03 3.50
CA ASP A 186 -25.93 6.80 3.73
C ASP A 186 -26.67 6.64 2.40
N ASN A 187 -27.47 5.58 2.28
CA ASN A 187 -28.12 5.19 1.05
C ASN A 187 -29.50 4.60 1.41
N PRO A 188 -30.48 4.61 0.49
CA PRO A 188 -31.74 3.89 0.69
C PRO A 188 -31.57 2.40 1.07
N LYS A 189 -30.48 1.74 0.63
CA LYS A 189 -30.09 0.43 1.14
C LYS A 189 -29.30 0.54 2.44
N SER A 190 -29.78 -0.13 3.49
CA SER A 190 -29.19 -0.09 4.83
C SER A 190 -27.76 -0.65 4.87
N ILE A 191 -27.05 -0.40 5.98
CA ILE A 191 -25.75 -1.02 6.24
C ILE A 191 -25.91 -2.55 6.37
N GLU A 192 -26.96 -3.00 7.06
CA GLU A 192 -27.32 -4.41 7.21
C GLU A 192 -27.49 -5.11 5.86
N ASP A 193 -28.29 -4.56 4.94
CA ASP A 193 -28.54 -5.15 3.62
C ASP A 193 -27.25 -5.31 2.83
N ARG A 194 -26.37 -4.29 2.87
CA ARG A 194 -25.10 -4.27 2.13
C ARG A 194 -24.10 -5.26 2.71
N CYS A 195 -23.98 -5.34 4.04
CA CYS A 195 -23.14 -6.33 4.71
C CYS A 195 -23.66 -7.76 4.49
N THR A 196 -24.97 -7.96 4.56
CA THR A 196 -25.61 -9.27 4.30
C THR A 196 -25.38 -9.71 2.87
N TYR A 197 -25.53 -8.80 1.91
CA TYR A 197 -25.21 -9.06 0.50
C TYR A 197 -23.74 -9.47 0.31
N ALA A 198 -22.81 -8.71 0.88
CA ALA A 198 -21.38 -8.98 0.76
C ALA A 198 -20.99 -10.34 1.37
N ASN A 199 -21.56 -10.71 2.53
CA ASN A 199 -21.36 -12.04 3.11
C ASN A 199 -21.96 -13.15 2.25
N LYS A 200 -23.17 -12.96 1.70
CA LYS A 200 -23.79 -13.93 0.77
C LYS A 200 -22.96 -14.16 -0.49
N LYS A 201 -22.24 -13.14 -0.96
CA LYS A 201 -21.31 -13.22 -2.09
C LYS A 201 -19.91 -13.71 -1.70
N GLU A 202 -19.70 -14.06 -0.43
CA GLU A 202 -18.41 -14.44 0.12
C GLU A 202 -17.29 -13.42 -0.15
N TYR A 203 -17.64 -12.14 -0.26
CA TYR A 203 -16.64 -11.09 -0.35
C TYR A 203 -15.81 -11.07 0.93
N LYS A 204 -14.51 -10.82 0.81
CA LYS A 204 -13.58 -10.89 1.94
C LYS A 204 -13.43 -9.57 2.69
N TYR A 205 -13.51 -8.46 1.96
CA TYR A 205 -13.27 -7.12 2.47
C TYR A 205 -14.49 -6.23 2.26
N LEU A 206 -14.58 -5.16 3.05
CA LEU A 206 -15.54 -4.09 2.87
C LEU A 206 -14.85 -2.74 3.12
N LEU A 207 -14.91 -1.85 2.13
CA LEU A 207 -14.55 -0.45 2.30
C LEU A 207 -15.72 0.29 2.98
N SER A 208 -15.40 1.11 3.99
CA SER A 208 -16.39 1.97 4.64
C SER A 208 -16.54 3.29 3.88
N TYR A 209 -17.05 4.33 4.54
CA TYR A 209 -17.53 5.58 3.94
C TYR A 209 -16.48 6.31 3.11
N ASN A 210 -16.92 6.89 2.00
CA ASN A 210 -16.13 7.68 1.06
C ASN A 210 -16.10 9.14 1.50
N GLU A 211 -14.91 9.65 1.81
CA GLU A 211 -14.65 11.06 2.12
C GLU A 211 -15.72 11.70 3.00
N PRO A 212 -16.04 11.09 4.17
CA PRO A 212 -17.09 11.62 5.05
C PRO A 212 -16.76 13.02 5.60
N ASP A 213 -15.53 13.49 5.45
CA ASP A 213 -15.08 14.83 5.80
C ASP A 213 -15.42 15.91 4.75
N LEU A 214 -16.01 15.55 3.61
CA LEU A 214 -16.48 16.47 2.58
C LEU A 214 -18.00 16.52 2.46
N THR A 215 -18.55 17.72 2.33
CA THR A 215 -20.01 17.96 2.27
C THR A 215 -20.65 17.54 0.94
N TRP A 216 -19.85 17.25 -0.09
CA TRP A 216 -20.32 16.80 -1.40
C TRP A 216 -20.05 15.30 -1.66
N GLU A 217 -19.47 14.61 -0.67
CA GLU A 217 -19.27 13.16 -0.68
C GLU A 217 -20.23 12.53 0.33
N SER A 218 -19.79 11.62 1.21
CA SER A 218 -20.71 10.95 2.14
C SER A 218 -21.15 11.81 3.33
N ASP A 219 -20.54 12.99 3.53
CA ASP A 219 -20.91 14.06 4.47
C ASP A 219 -21.37 13.56 5.86
N GLN A 220 -20.41 13.09 6.67
CA GLN A 220 -20.71 12.63 8.02
C GLN A 220 -19.88 13.39 9.05
N THR A 221 -20.49 13.77 10.16
CA THR A 221 -19.70 14.22 11.32
C THR A 221 -18.92 13.05 11.93
N PRO A 222 -17.81 13.30 12.65
CA PRO A 222 -17.08 12.23 13.36
C PRO A 222 -17.98 11.42 14.31
N THR A 223 -18.90 12.07 15.02
CA THR A 223 -19.85 11.41 15.93
C THR A 223 -20.84 10.52 15.17
N ALA A 224 -21.41 11.01 14.08
CA ALA A 224 -22.30 10.21 13.23
C ALA A 224 -21.57 8.98 12.69
N MET A 225 -20.33 9.16 12.21
CA MET A 225 -19.53 8.06 11.67
C MET A 225 -19.15 7.03 12.74
N ILE A 226 -18.91 7.40 13.99
CA ILE A 226 -18.71 6.42 15.08
C ILE A 226 -19.93 5.50 15.22
N ASN A 227 -21.14 6.04 15.12
CA ASN A 227 -22.36 5.26 15.19
C ASN A 227 -22.52 4.33 13.97
N ARG A 228 -22.29 4.84 12.76
CA ARG A 228 -22.31 4.03 11.52
C ARG A 228 -21.24 2.95 11.50
N TRP A 229 -20.07 3.23 12.08
CA TRP A 229 -19.00 2.26 12.24
C TRP A 229 -19.43 1.11 13.16
N ARG A 230 -20.05 1.42 14.30
CA ARG A 230 -20.59 0.40 15.22
C ARG A 230 -21.70 -0.42 14.59
N GLU A 231 -22.60 0.22 13.85
CA GLU A 231 -23.62 -0.48 13.06
C GLU A 231 -22.99 -1.43 12.04
N THR A 232 -21.97 -0.97 11.30
CA THR A 232 -21.22 -1.81 10.36
C THR A 232 -20.58 -3.01 11.06
N ILE A 233 -20.01 -2.82 12.26
CA ILE A 233 -19.44 -3.91 13.06
C ILE A 233 -20.50 -4.95 13.41
N SER A 234 -21.71 -4.54 13.80
CA SER A 234 -22.80 -5.46 14.16
C SER A 234 -23.21 -6.38 13.01
N TYR A 235 -23.14 -5.89 11.76
CA TYR A 235 -23.58 -6.63 10.58
C TYR A 235 -22.45 -7.23 9.73
N LYS A 236 -21.18 -6.94 10.03
CA LYS A 236 -20.06 -7.29 9.14
C LYS A 236 -19.94 -8.78 8.83
N GLY A 237 -20.43 -9.66 9.70
CA GLY A 237 -20.22 -11.11 9.59
C GLY A 237 -18.72 -11.46 9.47
N SER A 238 -18.35 -12.09 8.35
CA SER A 238 -16.98 -12.51 8.04
C SER A 238 -16.10 -11.42 7.39
N LEU A 239 -16.69 -10.26 7.06
CA LEU A 239 -16.00 -9.18 6.35
C LEU A 239 -14.87 -8.56 7.17
N ARG A 240 -13.76 -8.29 6.48
CA ARG A 240 -12.67 -7.44 6.97
C ARG A 240 -12.95 -5.99 6.64
N LEU A 241 -13.12 -5.16 7.67
CA LEU A 241 -13.51 -3.78 7.49
C LEU A 241 -12.30 -2.87 7.30
N GLY A 242 -12.35 -2.05 6.24
CA GLY A 242 -11.52 -0.89 6.05
C GLY A 242 -12.12 0.31 6.78
N SER A 243 -11.27 1.21 7.27
CA SER A 243 -11.72 2.49 7.80
C SER A 243 -12.54 3.29 6.77
N PRO A 244 -13.30 4.31 7.20
CA PRO A 244 -13.68 5.39 6.30
C PRO A 244 -12.42 5.98 5.64
N ALA A 245 -12.51 6.37 4.38
CA ALA A 245 -11.42 6.98 3.65
C ALA A 245 -11.65 8.49 3.63
N THR A 246 -10.93 9.25 4.45
CA THR A 246 -11.00 10.71 4.45
C THR A 246 -10.25 11.29 3.25
N GLU A 247 -10.69 12.44 2.72
CA GLU A 247 -9.96 13.17 1.67
C GLU A 247 -8.57 13.56 2.17
N THR A 248 -8.51 14.05 3.41
CA THR A 248 -7.26 14.47 4.01
C THR A 248 -6.56 13.26 4.64
N PHE A 249 -5.25 13.09 4.39
CA PHE A 249 -4.42 12.09 5.07
C PHE A 249 -4.71 12.05 6.58
N GLN A 250 -4.88 10.85 7.15
CA GLN A 250 -5.31 10.65 8.54
C GLN A 250 -4.43 11.36 9.58
N ILE A 251 -3.14 11.51 9.29
CA ILE A 251 -2.16 12.21 10.13
C ILE A 251 -2.27 13.74 10.12
N ASN A 252 -3.05 14.29 9.19
CA ASN A 252 -3.32 15.72 8.99
C ASN A 252 -4.80 16.07 9.20
N SER A 253 -5.69 15.09 9.37
CA SER A 253 -7.13 15.29 9.60
C SER A 253 -7.42 15.47 11.09
N ASP A 254 -7.04 16.64 11.62
CA ASP A 254 -7.22 17.01 13.04
C ASP A 254 -8.69 17.30 13.38
N LYS A 255 -9.48 17.74 12.40
CA LYS A 255 -10.90 18.11 12.58
C LYS A 255 -11.86 16.93 12.42
N TRP A 256 -11.46 15.87 11.72
CA TRP A 256 -12.36 14.76 11.42
C TRP A 256 -11.80 13.41 11.88
N TRP A 257 -10.66 12.97 11.34
CA TRP A 257 -10.13 11.63 11.63
C TRP A 257 -9.68 11.51 13.09
N THR A 258 -9.04 12.54 13.62
CA THR A 258 -8.57 12.56 15.01
C THR A 258 -9.72 12.41 16.01
N PRO A 259 -10.81 13.20 15.96
CA PRO A 259 -11.95 12.96 16.84
C PRO A 259 -12.65 11.63 16.60
N PHE A 260 -12.81 11.18 15.33
CA PHE A 260 -13.37 9.86 15.01
C PHE A 260 -12.56 8.75 15.70
N TRP A 261 -11.25 8.67 15.43
CA TRP A 261 -10.35 7.67 16.00
C TRP A 261 -10.32 7.72 17.53
N ASN A 262 -10.30 8.90 18.12
CA ASN A 262 -10.27 9.05 19.58
C ASN A 262 -11.59 8.64 20.25
N GLY A 263 -12.73 8.81 19.57
CA GLY A 263 -14.04 8.37 20.06
C GLY A 263 -14.32 6.87 19.94
N LEU A 264 -13.53 6.13 19.15
CA LEU A 264 -13.65 4.68 19.02
C LEU A 264 -13.10 3.94 20.25
N SER A 265 -13.84 2.92 20.70
CA SER A 265 -13.38 1.97 21.73
C SER A 265 -12.22 1.11 21.22
N ALA A 266 -11.56 0.38 22.12
CA ALA A 266 -10.53 -0.60 21.70
C ALA A 266 -11.12 -1.71 20.80
N SER A 267 -12.36 -2.14 21.06
CA SER A 267 -13.09 -3.12 20.23
C SER A 267 -13.47 -2.54 18.87
N ASP A 268 -13.90 -1.28 18.83
CA ASP A 268 -14.23 -0.60 17.57
C ASP A 268 -12.97 -0.51 16.67
N LYS A 269 -11.81 -0.21 17.28
CA LYS A 269 -10.50 -0.16 16.61
C LYS A 269 -9.98 -1.53 16.20
N SER A 270 -10.29 -2.61 16.93
CA SER A 270 -9.83 -3.95 16.58
C SER A 270 -10.55 -4.49 15.33
N ASN A 271 -11.85 -4.16 15.17
CA ASN A 271 -12.63 -4.47 13.98
C ASN A 271 -12.18 -3.70 12.72
N MET A 272 -11.45 -2.60 12.88
CA MET A 272 -10.79 -1.91 11.78
C MET A 272 -9.55 -2.69 11.36
N THR A 273 -9.70 -3.54 10.35
CA THR A 273 -8.65 -4.47 9.92
C THR A 273 -7.59 -3.80 9.05
N PHE A 274 -7.92 -2.70 8.36
CA PHE A 274 -6.99 -1.86 7.61
C PHE A 274 -7.48 -0.41 7.58
N ILE A 275 -6.58 0.52 7.24
CA ILE A 275 -6.91 1.93 7.01
C ILE A 275 -6.95 2.19 5.50
N ALA A 276 -8.09 2.67 5.02
CA ALA A 276 -8.26 3.17 3.66
C ALA A 276 -7.80 4.63 3.60
N VAL A 277 -7.01 4.98 2.59
CA VAL A 277 -6.38 6.30 2.44
C VAL A 277 -6.69 6.85 1.06
N HIS A 278 -7.27 8.04 1.02
CA HIS A 278 -7.23 8.90 -0.16
C HIS A 278 -6.05 9.87 -0.01
N ALA A 279 -5.31 10.03 -1.10
CA ALA A 279 -3.98 10.61 -1.06
C ALA A 279 -3.70 11.36 -2.35
N TYR A 280 -4.37 12.48 -2.56
CA TYR A 280 -4.13 13.35 -3.71
C TYR A 280 -2.94 14.27 -3.45
N GLN A 281 -1.98 14.27 -4.38
CA GLN A 281 -0.83 15.14 -4.33
C GLN A 281 -1.13 16.41 -5.12
N HIS A 282 -1.54 17.47 -4.41
CA HIS A 282 -2.01 18.74 -4.99
C HIS A 282 -0.96 19.55 -5.75
N TYR A 283 0.32 19.22 -5.61
CA TYR A 283 1.42 19.93 -6.28
C TYR A 283 2.60 18.96 -6.48
N TYR A 284 3.43 19.21 -7.50
CA TYR A 284 4.65 18.41 -7.70
C TYR A 284 5.84 19.27 -8.12
N ASN A 285 6.83 19.40 -7.23
CA ASN A 285 8.02 20.19 -7.51
C ASN A 285 9.15 19.33 -8.10
N ASN A 286 9.37 18.16 -7.52
CA ASN A 286 10.43 17.21 -7.87
C ASN A 286 10.21 15.90 -7.11
N LYS A 287 11.10 14.93 -7.32
CA LYS A 287 11.19 13.68 -6.57
C LYS A 287 11.04 13.78 -5.04
N GLU A 288 11.47 14.85 -4.37
CA GLU A 288 11.27 14.98 -2.93
C GLU A 288 9.79 15.08 -2.55
N THR A 289 8.94 15.59 -3.44
CA THR A 289 7.47 15.54 -3.26
C THR A 289 6.97 14.10 -3.18
N ALA A 290 7.39 13.22 -4.09
CA ALA A 290 7.01 11.80 -4.05
C ALA A 290 7.56 11.08 -2.79
N LEU A 291 8.75 11.44 -2.33
CA LEU A 291 9.32 10.90 -1.09
C LEU A 291 8.58 11.40 0.17
N GLN A 292 8.07 12.63 0.16
CA GLN A 292 7.23 13.16 1.25
C GLN A 292 5.85 12.50 1.27
N TYR A 293 5.27 12.21 0.11
CA TYR A 293 4.06 11.40 -0.01
C TYR A 293 4.24 10.03 0.66
N LEU A 294 5.31 9.31 0.30
CA LEU A 294 5.63 8.01 0.90
C LEU A 294 5.89 8.14 2.41
N HIS A 295 6.54 9.20 2.86
CA HIS A 295 6.72 9.51 4.29
C HIS A 295 5.37 9.69 5.01
N ALA A 296 4.37 10.31 4.38
CA ALA A 296 3.04 10.46 4.97
C ALA A 296 2.35 9.10 5.17
N ILE A 297 2.47 8.18 4.20
CA ILE A 297 1.99 6.80 4.34
C ILE A 297 2.71 6.08 5.49
N ASP A 298 4.03 6.27 5.63
CA ASP A 298 4.80 5.73 6.74
C ASP A 298 4.25 6.24 8.08
N GLU A 299 3.97 7.55 8.18
CA GLU A 299 3.45 8.17 9.40
C GLU A 299 2.07 7.62 9.78
N ILE A 300 1.17 7.37 8.81
CA ILE A 300 -0.13 6.76 9.08
C ILE A 300 0.07 5.36 9.68
N TYR A 301 0.87 4.51 9.02
CA TYR A 301 1.14 3.18 9.52
C TYR A 301 1.74 3.19 10.93
N TYR A 302 2.77 4.00 11.18
CA TYR A 302 3.42 4.00 12.48
C TYR A 302 2.57 4.62 13.60
N LYS A 303 1.61 5.49 13.27
CA LYS A 303 0.64 6.06 14.22
C LYS A 303 -0.45 5.07 14.60
N TYR A 304 -1.00 4.34 13.64
CA TYR A 304 -2.20 3.52 13.86
C TYR A 304 -1.97 2.00 13.87
N ARG A 305 -0.84 1.53 13.34
CA ARG A 305 -0.41 0.13 13.29
C ARG A 305 -1.44 -0.80 12.63
N LYS A 306 -2.06 -0.32 11.56
CA LYS A 306 -2.95 -1.08 10.69
C LYS A 306 -2.35 -1.21 9.28
N PRO A 307 -2.58 -2.33 8.56
CA PRO A 307 -2.34 -2.39 7.12
C PRO A 307 -2.95 -1.18 6.40
N ILE A 308 -2.29 -0.73 5.34
CA ILE A 308 -2.70 0.45 4.58
C ILE A 308 -3.19 0.03 3.19
N TRP A 309 -4.37 0.51 2.85
CA TRP A 309 -4.94 0.46 1.51
C TRP A 309 -5.03 1.88 0.98
N ILE A 310 -4.33 2.19 -0.11
CA ILE A 310 -4.42 3.49 -0.77
C ILE A 310 -5.49 3.36 -1.85
N THR A 311 -6.74 3.61 -1.49
CA THR A 311 -7.89 3.36 -2.38
C THR A 311 -8.01 4.41 -3.47
N GLU A 312 -7.49 5.62 -3.25
CA GLU A 312 -7.38 6.66 -4.26
C GLU A 312 -6.08 7.45 -4.10
N PHE A 313 -5.34 7.62 -5.19
CA PHE A 313 -4.21 8.54 -5.25
C PHE A 313 -3.89 8.92 -6.68
N ALA A 314 -3.48 10.18 -6.86
CA ALA A 314 -3.01 10.75 -8.10
C ALA A 314 -2.24 12.05 -7.84
N VAL A 315 -1.67 12.64 -8.89
CA VAL A 315 -1.27 14.05 -8.87
C VAL A 315 -2.42 14.86 -9.45
N ALA A 316 -3.21 15.48 -8.59
CA ALA A 316 -4.38 16.25 -9.01
C ALA A 316 -4.70 17.32 -7.96
N ASP A 317 -5.26 18.43 -8.41
CA ASP A 317 -5.66 19.54 -7.56
C ASP A 317 -6.74 20.39 -8.23
N SER A 318 -7.62 20.98 -7.43
CA SER A 318 -8.57 21.99 -7.91
C SER A 318 -7.90 23.35 -8.14
N GLY A 319 -6.79 23.65 -7.45
CA GLY A 319 -6.04 24.91 -7.57
C GLY A 319 -4.83 24.87 -8.52
N ASN A 320 -4.28 23.69 -8.82
CA ASN A 320 -3.11 23.49 -9.69
C ASN A 320 -3.45 22.61 -10.89
N LYS A 321 -3.03 23.08 -12.08
CA LYS A 321 -3.30 22.41 -13.35
C LYS A 321 -2.22 21.37 -13.69
N PHE A 322 -2.65 20.16 -14.00
CA PHE A 322 -1.86 19.06 -14.55
C PHE A 322 -2.43 18.61 -15.90
N SER A 323 -2.29 19.50 -16.88
CA SER A 323 -2.76 19.27 -18.26
C SER A 323 -2.00 18.16 -19.01
N PRO A 324 -2.71 17.27 -19.73
CA PRO A 324 -2.10 16.27 -20.61
C PRO A 324 -1.41 16.89 -21.84
N SER A 325 -1.76 18.13 -22.23
CA SER A 325 -1.12 18.86 -23.33
C SER A 325 0.23 19.48 -22.95
N ASN A 326 0.55 19.53 -21.65
CA ASN A 326 1.78 20.12 -21.14
C ASN A 326 2.81 19.03 -20.80
N SER A 327 3.90 18.99 -21.57
CA SER A 327 4.95 17.97 -21.41
C SER A 327 5.62 17.98 -20.04
N LYS A 328 5.73 19.14 -19.37
CA LYS A 328 6.25 19.22 -18.00
C LYS A 328 5.28 18.59 -17.01
N HIS A 329 3.98 18.86 -17.11
CA HIS A 329 2.98 18.25 -16.24
C HIS A 329 2.98 16.72 -16.39
N VAL A 330 2.96 16.24 -17.64
CA VAL A 330 3.05 14.81 -17.93
C VAL A 330 4.33 14.19 -17.32
N ALA A 331 5.48 14.83 -17.48
CA ALA A 331 6.74 14.35 -16.88
C ALA A 331 6.70 14.31 -15.35
N GLN A 332 6.07 15.31 -14.71
CA GLN A 332 5.91 15.37 -13.25
C GLN A 332 5.04 14.22 -12.72
N VAL A 333 3.89 13.96 -13.36
CA VAL A 333 3.00 12.85 -12.96
C VAL A 333 3.68 11.50 -13.18
N GLN A 334 4.39 11.32 -14.30
CA GLN A 334 5.16 10.11 -14.55
C GLN A 334 6.29 9.89 -13.54
N GLU A 335 7.05 10.94 -13.17
CA GLU A 335 8.10 10.83 -12.15
C GLU A 335 7.50 10.46 -10.78
N PHE A 336 6.37 11.08 -10.40
CA PHE A 336 5.63 10.75 -9.18
C PHE A 336 5.22 9.28 -9.16
N MET A 337 4.52 8.80 -10.18
CA MET A 337 4.02 7.41 -10.24
C MET A 337 5.16 6.39 -10.12
N LYS A 338 6.27 6.59 -10.86
CA LYS A 338 7.42 5.67 -10.81
C LYS A 338 8.00 5.56 -9.40
N ILE A 339 8.18 6.69 -8.71
CA ILE A 339 8.74 6.71 -7.35
C ILE A 339 7.76 6.14 -6.34
N VAL A 340 6.50 6.57 -6.38
CA VAL A 340 5.48 6.15 -5.41
C VAL A 340 5.19 4.67 -5.55
N LEU A 341 4.94 4.15 -6.75
CA LEU A 341 4.65 2.72 -6.93
C LEU A 341 5.82 1.84 -6.51
N LYS A 342 7.08 2.23 -6.81
CA LYS A 342 8.25 1.55 -6.26
C LYS A 342 8.19 1.51 -4.73
N GLY A 343 7.97 2.66 -4.10
CA GLY A 343 7.91 2.78 -2.65
C GLY A 343 6.75 2.01 -1.99
N LEU A 344 5.57 1.97 -2.61
CA LEU A 344 4.40 1.23 -2.11
C LEU A 344 4.60 -0.28 -2.18
N ASN A 345 5.24 -0.78 -3.25
CA ASN A 345 5.56 -2.20 -3.37
C ASN A 345 6.61 -2.64 -2.33
N GLU A 346 7.60 -1.79 -2.01
CA GLU A 346 8.64 -2.07 -1.00
C GLU A 346 8.15 -2.05 0.47
N ARG A 347 6.98 -1.45 0.75
CA ARG A 347 6.44 -1.32 2.11
C ARG A 347 5.60 -2.54 2.48
N SER A 348 6.05 -3.34 3.44
CA SER A 348 5.35 -4.57 3.86
C SER A 348 3.98 -4.33 4.49
N TYR A 349 3.70 -3.13 4.98
CA TYR A 349 2.40 -2.75 5.56
C TYR A 349 1.44 -2.08 4.56
N VAL A 350 1.91 -1.78 3.35
CA VAL A 350 0.99 -1.42 2.26
C VAL A 350 0.50 -2.72 1.65
N GLU A 351 -0.80 -2.95 1.74
CA GLU A 351 -1.44 -4.17 1.27
C GLU A 351 -1.99 -3.96 -0.14
N ARG A 352 -2.67 -2.84 -0.40
CA ARG A 352 -3.28 -2.57 -1.70
C ARG A 352 -3.18 -1.09 -2.09
N TYR A 353 -3.19 -0.81 -3.39
CA TYR A 353 -3.32 0.55 -3.93
C TYR A 353 -4.10 0.57 -5.25
N ALA A 354 -4.87 1.62 -5.48
CA ALA A 354 -5.58 1.88 -6.74
C ALA A 354 -5.36 3.35 -7.15
N TRP A 355 -4.79 3.56 -8.34
CA TRP A 355 -4.61 4.91 -8.89
C TRP A 355 -5.98 5.46 -9.29
N PHE A 356 -6.26 6.72 -8.93
CA PHE A 356 -7.48 7.37 -9.37
C PHE A 356 -7.31 7.89 -10.79
N ASP A 357 -8.06 7.31 -11.72
CA ASP A 357 -8.01 7.70 -13.11
C ASP A 357 -8.78 9.00 -13.36
N PHE A 358 -8.10 10.02 -13.87
CA PHE A 358 -8.75 11.23 -14.35
C PHE A 358 -8.96 11.11 -15.86
N ASN A 359 -10.03 11.70 -16.39
CA ASN A 359 -10.27 11.65 -17.82
C ASN A 359 -9.06 12.28 -18.56
N PRO A 360 -8.35 11.54 -19.43
CA PRO A 360 -7.16 12.06 -20.10
C PRO A 360 -7.47 13.17 -21.13
N LYS A 361 -8.76 13.46 -21.38
CA LYS A 361 -9.23 14.60 -22.18
C LYS A 361 -9.47 15.86 -21.33
N ASP A 362 -9.49 15.74 -20.00
CA ASP A 362 -9.62 16.89 -19.12
C ASP A 362 -8.32 17.69 -19.07
N ASP A 363 -8.41 18.99 -19.33
CA ASP A 363 -7.23 19.85 -19.38
C ASP A 363 -6.72 20.25 -17.99
N GLN A 364 -7.54 20.09 -16.95
CA GLN A 364 -7.17 20.43 -15.57
C GLN A 364 -6.34 19.32 -14.91
N THR A 365 -6.71 18.06 -15.09
CA THR A 365 -6.19 16.90 -14.35
C THR A 365 -5.77 15.72 -15.24
N GLY A 366 -6.04 15.78 -16.54
CA GLY A 366 -5.88 14.65 -17.46
C GLY A 366 -4.45 14.13 -17.64
N ALA A 367 -3.41 14.83 -17.19
CA ALA A 367 -2.06 14.25 -17.13
C ALA A 367 -1.98 13.04 -16.17
N SER A 368 -2.93 12.92 -15.23
CA SER A 368 -3.12 11.78 -14.34
C SER A 368 -4.02 10.68 -14.92
N GLY A 369 -4.49 10.83 -16.16
CA GLY A 369 -5.27 9.80 -16.83
C GLY A 369 -4.42 8.60 -17.26
N ILE A 370 -4.83 7.40 -16.89
CA ILE A 370 -4.19 6.12 -17.21
C ILE A 370 -4.87 5.38 -18.36
N PHE A 371 -6.13 5.65 -18.69
CA PHE A 371 -6.76 5.14 -19.91
C PHE A 371 -7.78 6.11 -20.51
N ASP A 372 -7.99 6.03 -21.81
CA ASP A 372 -9.04 6.76 -22.50
C ASP A 372 -10.42 6.11 -22.24
N TYR A 373 -11.39 6.90 -21.79
CA TYR A 373 -12.68 6.38 -21.32
C TYR A 373 -13.57 5.83 -22.44
N ASP A 374 -13.34 6.25 -23.69
CA ASP A 374 -14.16 5.83 -24.83
C ASP A 374 -13.62 4.55 -25.48
N THR A 375 -12.29 4.38 -25.47
CA THR A 375 -11.61 3.28 -26.16
C THR A 375 -11.01 2.23 -25.22
N GLY A 376 -10.79 2.58 -23.95
CA GLY A 376 -10.08 1.76 -22.97
C GLY A 376 -8.58 1.63 -23.24
N LYS A 377 -8.03 2.38 -24.21
CA LYS A 377 -6.62 2.37 -24.56
C LYS A 377 -5.82 3.04 -23.45
N LEU A 378 -4.73 2.40 -23.02
CA LEU A 378 -3.85 2.98 -22.01
C LEU A 378 -3.15 4.24 -22.54
N THR A 379 -3.01 5.23 -21.66
CA THR A 379 -2.08 6.35 -21.88
C THR A 379 -0.65 5.90 -21.58
N LYS A 380 0.34 6.75 -21.85
CA LYS A 380 1.72 6.52 -21.42
C LYS A 380 1.84 6.32 -19.90
N LEU A 381 1.01 7.01 -19.13
CA LEU A 381 0.94 6.84 -17.68
C LEU A 381 0.33 5.48 -17.30
N GLY A 382 -0.73 5.04 -17.99
CA GLY A 382 -1.31 3.72 -17.81
C GLY A 382 -0.34 2.58 -18.13
N GLU A 383 0.49 2.73 -19.15
CA GLU A 383 1.56 1.77 -19.46
C GLU A 383 2.61 1.70 -18.34
N ILE A 384 2.94 2.83 -17.69
CA ILE A 384 3.82 2.85 -16.50
C ILE A 384 3.14 2.10 -15.34
N TYR A 385 1.86 2.38 -15.09
CA TYR A 385 1.07 1.70 -14.06
C TYR A 385 1.02 0.18 -14.29
N ALA A 386 0.80 -0.23 -15.55
CA ALA A 386 0.76 -1.62 -15.97
C ALA A 386 2.08 -2.35 -15.74
N ASN A 387 3.22 -1.68 -15.94
CA ASN A 387 4.56 -2.28 -15.82
C ASN A 387 5.08 -2.41 -14.38
N ILE A 388 4.55 -1.64 -13.42
CA ILE A 388 5.03 -1.66 -12.03
C ILE A 388 4.14 -2.55 -11.15
N GLY A 389 4.76 -3.26 -10.19
CA GLY A 389 4.04 -4.08 -9.20
C GLY A 389 3.64 -5.46 -9.72
N ASN A 390 4.26 -5.93 -10.79
CA ASN A 390 4.05 -7.28 -11.32
C ASN A 390 5.03 -8.26 -10.65
N PRO A 391 4.57 -9.41 -10.14
CA PRO A 391 5.44 -10.41 -9.54
C PRO A 391 6.31 -11.13 -10.59
N VAL A 392 7.54 -11.48 -10.21
CA VAL A 392 8.45 -12.26 -11.07
C VAL A 392 7.81 -13.61 -11.42
N GLY A 393 7.92 -14.02 -12.68
CA GLY A 393 7.35 -15.28 -13.20
C GLY A 393 5.90 -15.16 -13.71
N TYR A 394 5.17 -14.11 -13.33
CA TYR A 394 3.83 -13.87 -13.87
C TYR A 394 3.90 -13.45 -15.34
N ASN A 395 3.02 -14.01 -16.17
CA ASN A 395 2.86 -13.62 -17.57
C ASN A 395 2.15 -12.27 -17.69
N ALA A 396 2.83 -11.21 -17.27
CA ALA A 396 2.30 -9.86 -17.26
C ALA A 396 2.18 -9.30 -18.68
N LYS A 397 1.12 -8.51 -18.93
CA LYS A 397 1.12 -7.55 -20.04
C LYS A 397 2.21 -6.51 -19.78
N THR A 398 3.08 -6.29 -20.76
CA THR A 398 4.20 -5.36 -20.67
C THR A 398 4.17 -4.37 -21.82
N TYR A 399 4.71 -3.18 -21.57
CA TYR A 399 4.76 -2.08 -22.54
C TYR A 399 6.18 -1.53 -22.60
N SER A 400 6.60 -1.04 -23.78
CA SER A 400 7.96 -0.50 -24.01
C SER A 400 8.24 0.84 -23.30
N THR A 401 7.32 1.29 -22.46
CA THR A 401 7.40 2.55 -21.72
C THR A 401 8.31 2.46 -20.51
N ALA A 402 9.32 3.33 -20.46
CA ALA A 402 10.24 3.44 -19.33
C ALA A 402 9.49 3.71 -18.02
N TYR A 403 9.56 2.76 -17.08
CA TYR A 403 8.80 2.75 -15.83
C TYR A 403 9.68 2.66 -14.57
N THR A 404 10.98 2.39 -14.72
CA THR A 404 11.89 2.24 -13.57
C THR A 404 12.36 3.58 -13.03
N THR A 405 12.76 3.59 -11.76
CA THR A 405 13.42 4.73 -11.11
C THR A 405 14.55 4.26 -10.21
N THR A 406 15.62 5.05 -10.12
CA THR A 406 16.77 4.80 -9.24
C THR A 406 16.60 5.43 -7.85
N GLN A 407 15.48 6.11 -7.58
CA GLN A 407 15.27 6.76 -6.28
C GLN A 407 15.16 5.72 -5.15
N ASN A 408 15.91 5.97 -4.08
CA ASN A 408 15.79 5.21 -2.84
C ASN A 408 14.53 5.65 -2.10
N THR A 409 13.63 4.70 -1.85
CA THR A 409 12.30 4.92 -1.24
C THR A 409 12.22 4.41 0.20
N SER A 410 13.38 4.15 0.83
CA SER A 410 13.48 3.77 2.24
C SER A 410 12.91 4.87 3.15
N LEU A 411 12.43 4.46 4.33
CA LEU A 411 11.93 5.37 5.37
C LEU A 411 12.94 6.50 5.68
N GLY A 412 14.23 6.19 5.78
CA GLY A 412 15.26 7.18 6.05
C GLY A 412 15.38 8.23 4.95
N THR A 413 15.31 7.80 3.68
CA THR A 413 15.32 8.71 2.53
C THR A 413 14.04 9.55 2.48
N CYS A 414 12.89 8.95 2.74
CA CYS A 414 11.59 9.64 2.79
C CYS A 414 11.58 10.74 3.86
N VAL A 415 12.05 10.45 5.09
CA VAL A 415 12.19 11.46 6.14
C VAL A 415 13.17 12.56 5.72
N SER A 416 14.29 12.20 5.08
CA SER A 416 15.30 13.17 4.65
C SER A 416 14.81 14.14 3.56
N ALA A 417 13.74 13.79 2.85
CA ALA A 417 13.10 14.65 1.86
C ALA A 417 12.25 15.77 2.48
N VAL A 418 11.84 15.64 3.74
CA VAL A 418 11.04 16.64 4.45
C VAL A 418 11.89 17.90 4.70
N PRO A 419 11.48 19.09 4.22
CA PRO A 419 12.28 20.30 4.35
C PRO A 419 12.24 20.86 5.78
N THR A 420 13.35 21.47 6.21
CA THR A 420 13.38 22.38 7.35
C THR A 420 13.67 23.80 6.83
N THR A 421 12.88 24.79 7.22
CA THR A 421 13.04 26.17 6.75
C THR A 421 13.48 27.08 7.87
N ILE A 422 14.65 27.71 7.73
CA ILE A 422 15.12 28.72 8.67
C ILE A 422 14.77 30.12 8.17
N TYR A 423 14.12 30.92 9.01
CA TYR A 423 13.65 32.24 8.65
C TYR A 423 14.75 33.28 8.78
N SER A 424 15.38 33.37 9.95
CA SER A 424 16.40 34.40 10.20
C SER A 424 17.43 34.00 11.26
N LEU A 425 18.59 34.65 11.15
CA LEU A 425 19.54 34.82 12.24
C LEU A 425 19.73 36.31 12.50
N ILE A 426 19.62 36.73 13.76
CA ILE A 426 19.78 38.13 14.17
C ILE A 426 20.96 38.24 15.12
N GLY A 427 22.01 38.94 14.70
CA GLY A 427 23.23 39.15 15.47
C GLY A 427 23.05 40.16 16.62
N LYS A 428 23.47 39.78 17.82
CA LYS A 428 23.51 40.61 19.03
C LYS A 428 24.92 40.57 19.64
N LYS A 429 25.13 41.25 20.78
CA LYS A 429 26.42 41.22 21.51
C LYS A 429 26.69 39.80 22.00
N LYS A 430 27.78 39.18 21.50
CA LYS A 430 28.20 37.79 21.83
C LYS A 430 27.07 36.74 21.69
N THR A 431 26.08 37.00 20.84
CA THR A 431 24.86 36.20 20.72
C THR A 431 24.32 36.29 19.30
N PHE A 432 23.62 35.27 18.81
CA PHE A 432 22.61 35.43 17.77
C PHE A 432 21.29 34.82 18.22
N SER A 433 20.19 35.41 17.77
CA SER A 433 18.86 34.83 17.86
C SER A 433 18.55 34.09 16.55
N TYR A 434 17.78 33.01 16.62
CA TYR A 434 17.35 32.22 15.46
C TYR A 434 15.83 32.04 15.47
N SER A 435 15.25 31.86 14.28
CA SER A 435 13.89 31.40 14.10
C SER A 435 13.78 30.49 12.87
N PHE A 436 13.00 29.41 12.97
CA PHE A 436 12.70 28.49 11.87
C PHE A 436 11.26 27.97 11.93
N LYS A 437 10.72 27.59 10.77
CA LYS A 437 9.38 27.01 10.60
C LYS A 437 9.28 25.69 11.37
N LYS A 438 8.15 25.46 12.06
CA LYS A 438 7.83 24.14 12.62
C LYS A 438 7.72 23.11 11.49
N VAL A 439 8.29 21.93 11.72
CA VAL A 439 8.06 20.73 10.91
C VAL A 439 7.04 19.87 11.65
N ASP A 440 5.98 19.47 10.96
CA ASP A 440 4.89 18.72 11.57
C ASP A 440 5.35 17.37 12.09
N ARG A 441 4.89 17.04 13.30
CA ARG A 441 5.24 15.81 14.03
C ARG A 441 6.76 15.60 14.20
N ALA A 442 7.56 16.66 14.17
CA ALA A 442 8.96 16.59 14.55
C ALA A 442 9.08 16.26 16.04
N ALA A 443 9.97 15.32 16.38
CA ALA A 443 10.32 14.99 17.76
C ALA A 443 11.33 16.00 18.35
N GLY A 444 12.01 16.75 17.50
CA GLY A 444 12.88 17.86 17.88
C GLY A 444 13.69 18.36 16.70
N TYR A 445 14.68 19.20 17.00
CA TYR A 445 15.50 19.88 15.99
C TYR A 445 16.97 19.91 16.39
N GLN A 446 17.80 20.09 15.38
CA GLN A 446 19.22 20.32 15.53
C GLN A 446 19.59 21.61 14.78
N LEU A 447 20.10 22.59 15.52
CA LEU A 447 20.71 23.80 14.96
C LEU A 447 22.22 23.60 14.91
N GLN A 448 22.81 23.64 13.71
CA GLN A 448 24.26 23.65 13.51
C GLN A 448 24.72 25.08 13.23
N TYR A 449 25.80 25.51 13.87
CA TYR A 449 26.39 26.83 13.64
C TYR A 449 27.92 26.79 13.65
N SER A 450 28.56 27.67 12.87
CA SER A 450 30.01 27.68 12.65
C SER A 450 30.51 29.06 12.19
N LEU A 451 31.81 29.32 12.35
CA LEU A 451 32.50 30.44 11.70
C LEU A 451 32.84 30.16 10.23
N ASN A 452 32.53 28.96 9.73
CA ASN A 452 32.78 28.54 8.36
C ASN A 452 31.48 28.07 7.69
N LYS A 453 31.21 28.57 6.47
CA LYS A 453 29.99 28.23 5.70
C LYS A 453 29.85 26.74 5.39
N LYS A 454 30.97 26.01 5.29
CA LYS A 454 31.00 24.56 5.03
C LYS A 454 30.91 23.72 6.32
N PHE A 455 30.76 24.35 7.49
CA PHE A 455 30.65 23.70 8.80
C PHE A 455 31.79 22.71 9.10
N SER A 456 33.01 23.01 8.65
CA SER A 456 34.19 22.17 8.92
C SER A 456 34.41 21.98 10.43
N THR A 457 34.80 20.76 10.83
CA THR A 457 35.02 20.37 12.24
C THR A 457 36.35 20.86 12.81
N LYS A 458 37.22 21.50 12.00
CA LYS A 458 38.50 22.07 12.48
C LYS A 458 38.25 23.05 13.63
N LYS A 459 39.03 22.92 14.72
CA LYS A 459 38.87 23.68 16.00
C LYS A 459 38.74 25.19 15.81
N LYS A 460 39.39 25.77 14.80
CA LYS A 460 39.33 27.21 14.48
C LYS A 460 37.95 27.69 14.03
N TYR A 461 37.12 26.82 13.45
CA TYR A 461 35.79 27.18 12.94
C TYR A 461 34.68 27.08 13.98
N LYS A 462 34.96 26.47 15.14
CA LYS A 462 34.04 26.40 16.28
C LYS A 462 32.64 25.88 15.88
N THR A 463 32.60 24.88 14.99
CA THR A 463 31.35 24.23 14.58
C THR A 463 30.73 23.52 15.77
N LYS A 464 29.48 23.85 16.07
CA LYS A 464 28.73 23.33 17.22
C LYS A 464 27.30 23.00 16.82
N TYR A 465 26.68 22.16 17.64
CA TYR A 465 25.26 21.81 17.52
C TYR A 465 24.51 22.24 18.78
N LYS A 466 23.25 22.64 18.59
CA LYS A 466 22.27 22.85 19.66
C LYS A 466 21.05 22.00 19.36
N ASN A 467 20.76 21.03 20.22
CA ASN A 467 19.53 20.24 20.14
C ASN A 467 18.39 21.00 20.80
N LEU A 468 17.20 20.88 20.22
CA LEU A 468 16.00 21.61 20.61
C LEU A 468 14.84 20.64 20.66
N SER A 469 14.06 20.68 21.73
CA SER A 469 12.83 19.89 21.84
C SER A 469 11.76 20.40 20.86
N ALA A 470 10.83 19.54 20.49
CA ALA A 470 9.62 19.93 19.79
C ALA A 470 8.81 20.94 20.63
N LYS A 471 8.10 21.84 19.97
CA LYS A 471 7.20 22.81 20.62
C LYS A 471 5.87 22.86 19.87
N ASN A 472 4.79 23.13 20.60
CA ASN A 472 3.47 23.36 20.01
C ASN A 472 3.33 24.83 19.56
N THR A 473 4.24 25.30 18.70
CA THR A 473 4.25 26.67 18.17
C THR A 473 4.49 26.62 16.66
N THR A 474 3.98 27.59 15.91
CA THR A 474 4.19 27.69 14.45
C THR A 474 5.65 27.99 14.08
N THR A 475 6.37 28.67 14.98
CA THR A 475 7.78 29.02 14.83
C THR A 475 8.58 28.53 16.02
N ILE A 476 9.76 27.97 15.75
CA ILE A 476 10.73 27.59 16.76
C ILE A 476 11.82 28.67 16.82
N SER A 477 11.94 29.31 17.97
CA SER A 477 12.88 30.43 18.18
C SER A 477 13.73 30.25 19.43
N GLY A 478 14.83 30.99 19.48
CA GLY A 478 15.71 31.05 20.64
C GLY A 478 16.99 31.82 20.36
N SER A 479 17.98 31.67 21.23
CA SER A 479 19.29 32.31 21.07
C SER A 479 20.46 31.35 21.36
N VAL A 480 21.60 31.65 20.76
CA VAL A 480 22.90 31.05 21.08
C VAL A 480 23.79 32.15 21.64
N THR A 481 24.22 32.00 22.87
CA THR A 481 25.03 33.00 23.61
C THR A 481 26.49 32.57 23.69
N LYS A 482 27.33 33.38 24.37
CA LYS A 482 28.77 33.11 24.58
C LYS A 482 29.56 32.95 23.27
N LEU A 483 29.13 33.65 22.23
CA LEU A 483 29.78 33.68 20.92
C LEU A 483 30.92 34.70 20.89
N GLN A 484 31.85 34.51 19.95
CA GLN A 484 32.91 35.48 19.70
C GLN A 484 32.31 36.81 19.21
N ASN A 485 32.89 37.90 19.68
CA ASN A 485 32.47 39.25 19.32
C ASN A 485 32.92 39.62 17.90
N ASN A 486 32.11 40.39 17.17
CA ASN A 486 32.41 40.88 15.82
C ASN A 486 32.77 39.79 14.80
N LYS A 487 32.17 38.59 14.93
CA LYS A 487 32.40 37.46 14.04
C LYS A 487 31.12 37.11 13.27
N ARG A 488 31.28 36.71 12.01
CA ARG A 488 30.21 36.17 11.18
C ARG A 488 30.03 34.70 11.50
N TYR A 489 28.83 34.32 11.87
CA TYR A 489 28.40 32.94 12.06
C TYR A 489 27.50 32.52 10.91
N TYR A 490 27.66 31.28 10.47
CA TYR A 490 26.78 30.57 9.55
C TYR A 490 25.99 29.55 10.36
N ALA A 491 24.72 29.39 10.05
CA ALA A 491 23.86 28.42 10.72
C ALA A 491 22.88 27.75 9.74
N ARG A 492 22.49 26.52 10.07
CA ARG A 492 21.42 25.76 9.42
C ARG A 492 20.71 24.92 10.47
N ALA A 493 19.44 24.60 10.22
CA ALA A 493 18.62 23.78 11.11
C ALA A 493 18.08 22.56 10.36
N ARG A 494 17.85 21.47 11.09
CA ARG A 494 17.06 20.33 10.61
C ARG A 494 16.16 19.81 11.72
N ALA A 495 14.95 19.40 11.37
CA ALA A 495 14.12 18.59 12.25
C ALA A 495 14.63 17.15 12.31
N TYR A 496 14.19 16.42 13.34
CA TYR A 496 14.24 14.96 13.35
C TYR A 496 12.89 14.40 13.79
N LYS A 497 12.54 13.24 13.25
CA LYS A 497 11.38 12.43 13.65
C LYS A 497 11.88 11.19 14.39
N VAL A 498 11.07 10.69 15.31
CA VAL A 498 11.30 9.39 15.97
C VAL A 498 10.22 8.45 15.50
N ILE A 499 10.61 7.41 14.79
CA ILE A 499 9.70 6.45 14.15
C ILE A 499 10.15 5.06 14.60
N ASN A 500 9.25 4.34 15.27
CA ASN A 500 9.52 3.04 15.89
C ASN A 500 10.77 3.07 16.81
N GLY A 501 10.88 4.11 17.66
CA GLY A 501 12.01 4.30 18.57
C GLY A 501 13.31 4.78 17.91
N LYS A 502 13.41 4.81 16.57
CA LYS A 502 14.60 5.23 15.84
C LYS A 502 14.51 6.68 15.36
N LYS A 503 15.61 7.42 15.51
CA LYS A 503 15.73 8.83 15.09
C LYS A 503 16.10 8.93 13.60
N TYR A 504 15.32 9.71 12.86
CA TYR A 504 15.56 10.04 11.44
C TYR A 504 15.62 11.55 11.26
N TYR A 505 16.57 12.02 10.44
CA TYR A 505 16.81 13.44 10.25
C TYR A 505 16.19 13.95 8.96
N CYS A 506 15.46 15.05 9.06
CA CYS A 506 14.92 15.79 7.92
C CYS A 506 16.03 16.53 7.15
N LYS A 507 15.68 17.09 5.99
CA LYS A 507 16.59 17.90 5.17
C LYS A 507 17.13 19.08 5.97
N TRP A 508 18.41 19.35 5.81
CA TRP A 508 18.99 20.61 6.31
C TRP A 508 18.35 21.80 5.59
N SER A 509 18.08 22.85 6.35
CA SER A 509 17.72 24.15 5.80
C SER A 509 18.85 24.73 4.94
N SER A 510 18.52 25.76 4.17
CA SER A 510 19.51 26.67 3.62
C SER A 510 20.40 27.25 4.72
N VAL A 511 21.61 27.66 4.34
CA VAL A 511 22.57 28.27 5.27
C VAL A 511 22.30 29.76 5.35
N VAL A 512 21.99 30.23 6.54
CA VAL A 512 21.82 31.65 6.88
C VAL A 512 22.98 32.15 7.74
N THR A 513 23.15 33.47 7.85
CA THR A 513 24.29 34.06 8.54
C THR A 513 23.93 35.31 9.32
N ALA A 514 24.63 35.54 10.43
CA ALA A 514 24.61 36.81 11.15
C ALA A 514 25.98 37.17 11.70
N LYS A 515 26.23 38.47 11.86
CA LYS A 515 27.45 38.98 12.50
C LYS A 515 27.14 39.43 13.93
N THR A 516 27.89 38.93 14.91
CA THR A 516 27.76 39.38 16.30
C THR A 516 28.20 40.84 16.46
N LYS A 517 27.51 41.62 17.28
CA LYS A 517 27.76 43.07 17.42
C LYS A 517 28.93 43.36 18.37
N LYS A 518 29.77 44.36 18.01
CA LYS A 518 30.89 44.86 18.83
C LYS A 518 30.42 45.26 20.24
N VAL A 519 31.25 45.00 21.26
CA VAL A 519 31.08 45.57 22.60
C VAL A 519 31.47 47.05 22.54
N LYS A 520 30.53 47.97 22.79
CA LYS A 520 30.90 49.38 23.08
C LYS A 520 31.60 49.39 24.44
N VAL A 521 32.91 49.63 24.46
CA VAL A 521 33.65 49.93 25.69
C VAL A 521 33.32 51.37 26.04
N LYS A 522 32.62 51.63 27.16
CA LYS A 522 32.54 52.98 27.71
C LYS A 522 33.95 53.37 28.15
N LYS A 523 34.62 54.28 27.43
CA LYS A 523 35.82 54.96 27.96
C LYS A 523 35.37 55.73 29.21
N ALA A 524 35.92 55.42 30.37
CA ALA A 524 35.73 56.21 31.58
C ALA A 524 36.30 57.62 31.32
N LYS A 525 35.47 58.66 31.41
CA LYS A 525 35.94 60.05 31.46
C LYS A 525 36.68 60.23 32.79
N LYS A 526 38.01 60.36 32.76
CA LYS A 526 38.79 60.89 33.90
C LYS A 526 38.42 62.36 34.06
N THR A 527 37.61 62.69 35.06
CA THR A 527 37.34 64.08 35.46
C THR A 527 38.55 64.62 36.23
N LYS A 528 39.30 65.55 35.63
CA LYS A 528 40.31 66.35 36.34
C LYS A 528 39.56 67.31 37.30
N LYS A 529 39.70 67.14 38.61
CA LYS A 529 39.28 68.13 39.62
C LYS A 529 40.33 69.26 39.65
N SER A 530 39.97 70.46 39.20
CA SER A 530 40.77 71.67 39.46
C SER A 530 40.47 72.19 40.87
N LYS A 531 41.45 72.15 41.77
CA LYS A 531 41.42 72.90 43.03
C LYS A 531 41.63 74.38 42.72
N LYS A 532 40.64 75.22 43.01
CA LYS A 532 40.75 76.68 43.01
C LYS A 532 40.98 77.12 44.46
N THR A 533 42.17 77.60 44.78
CA THR A 533 42.53 78.18 46.07
C THR A 533 42.19 79.68 46.04
N SER A 534 41.30 80.15 46.91
CA SER A 534 41.07 81.57 47.15
C SER A 534 41.92 82.05 48.32
N LYS A 535 42.86 82.96 48.07
CA LYS A 535 43.54 83.74 49.11
C LYS A 535 42.62 84.91 49.53
N LYS A 536 42.36 85.03 50.83
CA LYS A 536 41.85 86.24 51.49
C LYS A 536 42.94 87.32 51.48
N LYS A 537 42.55 88.56 51.23
CA LYS A 537 43.16 89.76 51.80
C LYS A 537 42.14 90.37 52.74
#